data_AF-A0A4Q3Y642-F1
#
_entry.id   AF-A0A4Q3Y642-F1
#
_cell.length_a   1.000
_cell.length_b   1.000
_cell.length_c   1.000
_cell.angle_alpha   90.00
_cell.angle_beta   90.00
_cell.angle_gamma   90.00
#
_symmetry.space_group_name_H-M   'P 1'
#
loop_
_entity.id
_entity.type
_entity.pdbx_description
1 polymer ?
#
loop_
_entity_poly.entity_id
_entity_poly.type
_entity_poly.pdbx_seq_one_letter_code
_entity_poly.pdbx_strand_id
1 'polypeptide(L)'
;MGVTLPRKDLFDIPEGVIYLDGNSLGVLPCGAADRAAKVIGQEWGQQLIRAWNSAGWMDLPRVVGDRIAALIGAPEGSVATGDTLSIKVYQALDAALKMRPDRRVILSDNGNFPTDLYMAQGLIGTIGKGYALRTPAPEDVAAAITEDVAVVMLTHVDYRSGRMHDMMAITEAAHAAGAVMIWDLAHSAGALDLDIAGSGAEFAVGCSYKYLNGGPGAPAFIYARPDIVDGIDPALSGWLGHDAPFAMELGYRPAMSTERLRVGTPPILQLSVLQEALTVWDGVDMGDLRAASMRLGDLFIAEVEARCPTLTLASPRDATQRGSQVSFAFENGYAAMQALIDRGVIGDFRAPDIMRFGFTPLYIDEGDVIAAAKIMADVLDTEAWKDPKYQTRSRVT
;
A
#
# COMPACT_ATOMS: atom_id res chain seq x y z
N MET A 1 24.53 -15.44 6.64
CA MET A 1 23.55 -16.35 6.02
C MET A 1 22.19 -15.85 6.44
N GLY A 2 21.42 -15.32 5.50
CA GLY A 2 20.04 -14.90 5.67
C GLY A 2 19.37 -14.87 4.29
N VAL A 3 18.33 -15.69 4.16
CA VAL A 3 17.10 -15.65 3.32
C VAL A 3 16.59 -17.09 3.27
N THR A 4 15.59 -17.43 4.06
CA THR A 4 14.66 -18.53 3.73
C THR A 4 13.28 -18.11 4.21
N LEU A 5 12.42 -17.66 3.30
CA LEU A 5 11.04 -17.24 3.59
C LEU A 5 10.12 -17.94 2.59
N PRO A 6 9.41 -18.95 3.08
CA PRO A 6 8.04 -19.25 2.67
C PRO A 6 7.34 -19.87 3.88
N ARG A 7 6.91 -19.01 4.79
CA ARG A 7 6.10 -19.34 5.96
C ARG A 7 4.67 -19.71 5.54
N LYS A 8 4.54 -20.55 4.51
CA LYS A 8 3.27 -20.92 3.85
C LYS A 8 2.26 -21.52 4.83
N ASP A 9 2.75 -22.18 5.87
CA ASP A 9 1.96 -22.74 6.97
C ASP A 9 1.23 -21.70 7.83
N LEU A 10 1.61 -20.42 7.72
CA LEU A 10 0.93 -19.31 8.38
C LEU A 10 -0.19 -18.68 7.53
N PHE A 11 -0.48 -19.23 6.34
CA PHE A 11 -1.45 -18.67 5.40
C PHE A 11 -2.41 -19.73 4.87
N ASP A 12 -3.69 -19.37 4.78
CA ASP A 12 -4.72 -20.22 4.19
C ASP A 12 -4.78 -20.01 2.68
N ILE A 13 -4.03 -20.82 1.93
CA ILE A 13 -4.01 -20.82 0.44
C ILE A 13 -4.79 -22.04 -0.07
N PRO A 14 -5.79 -21.86 -0.98
CA PRO A 14 -6.50 -22.98 -1.56
C PRO A 14 -5.58 -23.92 -2.35
N GLU A 15 -5.86 -25.23 -2.29
CA GLU A 15 -5.11 -26.25 -3.03
C GLU A 15 -5.14 -25.96 -4.55
N GLY A 16 -3.98 -26.07 -5.20
CA GLY A 16 -3.84 -25.84 -6.64
C GLY A 16 -3.77 -24.37 -7.06
N VAL A 17 -3.80 -23.41 -6.12
CA VAL A 17 -3.69 -21.98 -6.42
C VAL A 17 -2.24 -21.50 -6.26
N ILE A 18 -1.74 -20.82 -7.29
CA ILE A 18 -0.53 -20.00 -7.28
C ILE A 18 -0.97 -18.52 -7.25
N TYR A 19 -0.88 -17.90 -6.07
CA TYR A 19 -1.45 -16.58 -5.82
C TYR A 19 -0.41 -15.46 -5.95
N LEU A 20 -0.29 -14.91 -7.16
CA LEU A 20 0.59 -13.79 -7.51
C LEU A 20 -0.18 -12.45 -7.54
N ASP A 21 -1.15 -12.27 -6.64
CA ASP A 21 -1.94 -11.02 -6.54
C ASP A 21 -1.98 -10.45 -5.11
N GLY A 22 -1.01 -10.86 -4.26
CA GLY A 22 -0.84 -10.34 -2.90
C GLY A 22 -0.55 -8.84 -2.82
N ASN A 23 -0.09 -8.25 -3.93
CA ASN A 23 0.07 -6.81 -4.10
C ASN A 23 -1.26 -6.08 -4.36
N SER A 24 -2.38 -6.79 -4.48
CA SER A 24 -3.73 -6.26 -4.64
C SER A 24 -4.59 -6.60 -3.42
N LEU A 25 -4.57 -7.86 -2.99
CA LEU A 25 -5.19 -8.34 -1.75
C LEU A 25 -4.29 -9.42 -1.13
N GLY A 26 -3.77 -9.20 0.07
CA GLY A 26 -2.95 -10.19 0.76
C GLY A 26 -3.71 -11.47 1.11
N VAL A 27 -2.99 -12.60 1.12
CA VAL A 27 -3.56 -13.91 1.48
C VAL A 27 -3.98 -13.90 2.95
N LEU A 28 -5.09 -14.59 3.26
CA LEU A 28 -5.60 -14.73 4.63
C LEU A 28 -4.56 -15.39 5.55
N PRO A 29 -4.07 -14.69 6.59
CA PRO A 29 -3.23 -15.32 7.60
C PRO A 29 -4.05 -16.27 8.48
N CYS A 30 -3.46 -17.40 8.85
CA CYS A 30 -4.07 -18.31 9.82
C CYS A 30 -4.36 -17.56 11.13
N GLY A 31 -5.50 -17.84 11.77
CA GLY A 31 -5.95 -17.17 13.00
C GLY A 31 -6.78 -15.90 12.78
N ALA A 32 -6.72 -15.28 11.60
CA ALA A 32 -7.54 -14.08 11.30
C ALA A 32 -9.05 -14.34 11.43
N ALA A 33 -9.53 -15.51 10.97
CA ALA A 33 -10.93 -15.91 11.11
C ALA A 33 -11.35 -16.10 12.57
N ASP A 34 -10.51 -16.77 13.37
CA ASP A 34 -10.74 -16.97 14.80
C ASP A 34 -10.74 -15.66 15.57
N ARG A 35 -9.84 -14.73 15.21
CA ARG A 35 -9.81 -13.39 15.78
C ARG A 35 -11.12 -12.65 15.51
N ALA A 36 -11.61 -12.67 14.27
CA ALA A 36 -12.90 -12.06 13.92
C ALA A 36 -14.05 -12.68 14.72
N ALA A 37 -14.11 -14.01 14.81
CA ALA A 37 -15.11 -14.73 15.58
C ALA A 37 -15.08 -14.38 17.08
N LYS A 38 -13.88 -14.22 17.65
CA LYS A 38 -13.70 -13.77 19.04
C LYS A 38 -14.22 -12.34 19.27
N VAL A 39 -13.90 -11.40 18.38
CA VAL A 39 -14.40 -10.01 18.48
C VAL A 39 -15.92 -10.01 18.44
N ILE A 40 -16.54 -10.76 17.52
CA ILE A 40 -17.99 -10.78 17.37
C ILE A 40 -18.66 -11.49 18.55
N GLY A 41 -18.24 -12.72 18.85
CA GLY A 41 -18.92 -13.60 19.78
C GLY A 41 -18.65 -13.28 21.24
N GLN A 42 -17.42 -12.90 21.59
CA GLN A 42 -17.00 -12.70 22.98
C GLN A 42 -16.95 -11.22 23.34
N GLU A 43 -16.24 -10.40 22.57
CA GLU A 43 -16.04 -8.99 22.92
C GLU A 43 -17.31 -8.18 22.67
N TRP A 44 -17.82 -8.15 21.45
CA TRP A 44 -19.06 -7.47 21.12
C TRP A 44 -20.27 -8.17 21.76
N GLY A 45 -20.45 -9.47 21.50
CA GLY A 45 -21.64 -10.21 21.93
C GLY A 45 -21.86 -10.28 23.44
N GLN A 46 -20.78 -10.38 24.25
CA GLN A 46 -20.90 -10.55 25.71
C GLN A 46 -20.49 -9.30 26.49
N GLN A 47 -19.39 -8.63 26.11
CA GLN A 47 -18.90 -7.48 26.86
C GLN A 47 -19.62 -6.18 26.45
N LEU A 48 -20.14 -6.10 25.22
CA LEU A 48 -20.85 -4.93 24.67
C LEU A 48 -19.97 -3.67 24.78
N ILE A 49 -20.56 -2.53 25.18
CA ILE A 49 -19.85 -1.26 25.30
C ILE A 49 -18.64 -1.31 26.26
N ARG A 50 -18.59 -2.27 27.18
CA ARG A 50 -17.44 -2.43 28.10
C ARG A 50 -16.17 -2.79 27.36
N ALA A 51 -16.28 -3.47 26.21
CA ALA A 51 -15.15 -3.90 25.38
C ALA A 51 -14.26 -2.73 24.91
N TRP A 52 -14.79 -1.50 24.86
CA TRP A 52 -13.99 -0.30 24.65
C TRP A 52 -12.78 -0.22 25.59
N ASN A 53 -12.97 -0.66 26.83
CA ASN A 53 -11.92 -0.72 27.85
C ASN A 53 -11.45 -2.16 28.08
N SER A 54 -12.36 -3.12 28.29
CA SER A 54 -12.00 -4.48 28.70
C SER A 54 -11.34 -5.32 27.61
N ALA A 55 -11.52 -4.94 26.33
CA ALA A 55 -10.86 -5.57 25.18
C ALA A 55 -9.89 -4.63 24.46
N GLY A 56 -9.60 -3.45 25.03
CA GLY A 56 -8.62 -2.50 24.50
C GLY A 56 -8.97 -1.87 23.15
N TRP A 57 -10.26 -1.86 22.75
CA TRP A 57 -10.67 -1.33 21.44
C TRP A 57 -10.29 0.13 21.22
N MET A 58 -10.24 0.95 22.29
CA MET A 58 -9.87 2.36 22.18
C MET A 58 -8.41 2.55 21.75
N ASP A 59 -7.52 1.70 22.25
CA ASP A 59 -6.07 1.77 22.02
C ASP A 59 -5.63 1.03 20.76
N LEU A 60 -6.50 0.18 20.21
CA LEU A 60 -6.18 -0.71 19.09
C LEU A 60 -5.61 0.04 17.87
N PRO A 61 -6.10 1.23 17.45
CA PRO A 61 -5.51 1.95 16.34
C PRO A 61 -4.04 2.31 16.54
N ARG A 62 -3.66 2.70 17.77
CA ARG A 62 -2.28 3.01 18.14
C ARG A 62 -1.42 1.75 18.13
N VAL A 63 -1.90 0.67 18.77
CA VAL A 63 -1.18 -0.62 18.82
C VAL A 63 -0.89 -1.17 17.42
N VAL A 64 -1.87 -1.10 16.51
CA VAL A 64 -1.66 -1.50 15.11
C VAL A 64 -0.74 -0.52 14.38
N GLY A 65 -0.85 0.78 14.67
CA GLY A 65 0.05 1.80 14.15
C GLY A 65 1.51 1.54 14.49
N ASP A 66 1.82 1.24 15.75
CA ASP A 66 3.17 0.94 16.22
C ASP A 66 3.75 -0.31 15.54
N ARG A 67 2.92 -1.33 15.28
CA ARG A 67 3.31 -2.52 14.51
C ARG A 67 3.64 -2.19 13.06
N ILE A 68 2.86 -1.32 12.42
CA ILE A 68 3.14 -0.87 11.05
C ILE A 68 4.38 0.03 11.03
N ALA A 69 4.56 0.89 12.03
CA ALA A 69 5.71 1.79 12.15
C ALA A 69 7.03 1.00 12.11
N ALA A 70 7.11 -0.10 12.86
CA ALA A 70 8.26 -1.00 12.85
C ALA A 70 8.56 -1.58 11.45
N LEU A 71 7.52 -1.91 10.66
CA LEU A 71 7.67 -2.49 9.32
C LEU A 71 8.07 -1.48 8.23
N ILE A 72 7.92 -0.18 8.49
CA ILE A 72 8.25 0.88 7.54
C ILE A 72 9.46 1.71 7.99
N GLY A 73 10.17 1.29 9.06
CA GLY A 73 11.30 2.04 9.61
C GLY A 73 10.89 3.41 10.17
N ALA A 74 9.71 3.50 10.79
CA ALA A 74 9.22 4.71 11.45
C ALA A 74 9.26 4.58 12.98
N PRO A 75 9.39 5.69 13.74
CA PRO A 75 9.42 5.64 15.21
C PRO A 75 8.09 5.17 15.81
N GLU A 76 8.13 4.57 17.00
CA GLU A 76 6.91 4.26 17.78
C GLU A 76 6.07 5.53 18.01
N GLY A 77 4.74 5.40 17.98
CA GLY A 77 3.80 6.50 18.14
C GLY A 77 3.68 7.45 16.94
N SER A 78 4.41 7.20 15.85
CA SER A 78 4.40 8.06 14.66
C SER A 78 3.41 7.64 13.57
N VAL A 79 2.64 6.58 13.78
CA VAL A 79 1.65 6.06 12.82
C VAL A 79 0.28 5.94 13.47
N ALA A 80 -0.73 6.53 12.85
CA ALA A 80 -2.14 6.34 13.20
C ALA A 80 -2.85 5.46 12.15
N THR A 81 -3.75 4.59 12.60
CA THR A 81 -4.52 3.69 11.72
C THR A 81 -6.02 3.97 11.76
N GLY A 82 -6.70 3.67 10.66
CA GLY A 82 -8.12 3.96 10.49
C GLY A 82 -8.44 4.41 9.07
N ASP A 83 -9.74 4.57 8.80
CA ASP A 83 -10.25 5.08 7.52
C ASP A 83 -9.68 4.31 6.31
N THR A 84 -9.67 4.96 5.14
CA THR A 84 -9.12 4.40 3.89
C THR A 84 -7.92 5.20 3.42
N LEU A 85 -7.13 4.62 2.51
CA LEU A 85 -5.93 5.25 1.96
C LEU A 85 -6.23 6.62 1.35
N SER A 86 -7.31 6.74 0.57
CA SER A 86 -7.75 8.00 -0.03
C SER A 86 -8.03 9.08 1.02
N ILE A 87 -8.63 8.71 2.16
CA ILE A 87 -8.84 9.66 3.27
C ILE A 87 -7.50 10.08 3.89
N LYS A 88 -6.55 9.14 4.06
CA LYS A 88 -5.22 9.46 4.59
C LYS A 88 -4.41 10.36 3.64
N VAL A 89 -4.47 10.13 2.33
CA VAL A 89 -3.89 11.02 1.32
C VAL A 89 -4.47 12.43 1.45
N TYR A 90 -5.79 12.56 1.56
CA TYR A 90 -6.43 13.87 1.73
C TYR A 90 -6.00 14.59 3.00
N GLN A 91 -5.94 13.89 4.14
CA GLN A 91 -5.48 14.46 5.41
C GLN A 91 -4.02 14.94 5.31
N ALA A 92 -3.12 14.10 4.78
CA ALA A 92 -1.71 14.45 4.62
C ALA A 92 -1.53 15.64 3.69
N LEU A 93 -2.24 15.66 2.55
CA LEU A 93 -2.13 16.72 1.56
C LEU A 93 -2.64 18.07 2.09
N ASP A 94 -3.80 18.10 2.77
CA ASP A 94 -4.30 19.33 3.38
C ASP A 94 -3.33 19.88 4.44
N ALA A 95 -2.83 19.01 5.32
CA ALA A 95 -1.83 19.39 6.33
C ALA A 95 -0.56 19.96 5.68
N ALA A 96 -0.03 19.29 4.65
CA ALA A 96 1.16 19.71 3.93
C ALA A 96 0.98 21.07 3.23
N LEU A 97 -0.19 21.34 2.64
CA LEU A 97 -0.47 22.64 2.02
C LEU A 97 -0.50 23.79 3.05
N LYS A 98 -1.05 23.53 4.25
CA LYS A 98 -1.04 24.52 5.34
C LYS A 98 0.37 24.85 5.83
N MET A 99 1.34 23.94 5.68
CA MET A 99 2.75 24.17 6.01
C MET A 99 3.45 25.08 4.99
N ARG A 100 2.89 25.28 3.80
CA ARG A 100 3.43 26.13 2.72
C ARG A 100 2.36 27.07 2.15
N PRO A 101 1.80 27.99 2.97
CA PRO A 101 0.61 28.78 2.64
C PRO A 101 0.80 29.78 1.50
N ASP A 102 2.04 30.05 1.07
CA ASP A 102 2.37 30.98 -0.02
C ASP A 102 2.62 30.26 -1.36
N ARG A 103 2.64 28.93 -1.38
CA ARG A 103 2.88 28.12 -2.56
C ARG A 103 1.59 27.49 -3.08
N ARG A 104 1.47 27.28 -4.39
CA ARG A 104 0.20 26.88 -5.04
C ARG A 104 0.30 25.63 -5.89
N VAL A 105 1.45 24.96 -5.92
CA VAL A 105 1.66 23.81 -6.79
C VAL A 105 1.75 22.54 -5.97
N ILE A 106 0.96 21.55 -6.35
CA ILE A 106 1.09 20.16 -5.90
C ILE A 106 1.76 19.42 -7.05
N LEU A 107 2.92 18.84 -6.80
CA LEU A 107 3.63 18.00 -7.76
C LEU A 107 3.34 16.53 -7.46
N SER A 108 2.93 15.80 -8.48
CA SER A 108 2.79 14.35 -8.51
C SER A 108 3.35 13.86 -9.85
N ASP A 109 3.03 12.66 -10.29
CA ASP A 109 3.32 12.17 -11.64
C ASP A 109 2.10 11.52 -12.27
N ASN A 110 2.19 11.24 -13.59
CA ASN A 110 1.12 10.57 -14.33
C ASN A 110 1.12 9.02 -14.23
N GLY A 111 2.07 8.46 -13.46
CA GLY A 111 2.11 7.05 -13.05
C GLY A 111 1.47 6.79 -11.68
N ASN A 112 1.18 7.85 -10.92
CA ASN A 112 0.60 7.78 -9.59
C ASN A 112 -0.79 7.11 -9.64
N PHE A 113 -1.18 6.48 -8.54
CA PHE A 113 -2.45 5.77 -8.50
C PHE A 113 -3.61 6.77 -8.65
N PRO A 114 -4.68 6.44 -9.40
CA PRO A 114 -5.72 7.40 -9.71
C PRO A 114 -6.36 8.06 -8.48
N THR A 115 -6.55 7.33 -7.38
CA THR A 115 -7.20 7.91 -6.20
C THR A 115 -6.39 9.07 -5.61
N ASP A 116 -5.07 9.01 -5.60
CA ASP A 116 -4.20 10.05 -5.06
C ASP A 116 -4.40 11.36 -5.83
N LEU A 117 -4.39 11.27 -7.17
CA LEU A 117 -4.64 12.39 -8.05
C LEU A 117 -6.06 12.93 -7.88
N TYR A 118 -7.06 12.06 -7.73
CA TYR A 118 -8.45 12.47 -7.53
C TYR A 118 -8.65 13.15 -6.17
N MET A 119 -7.98 12.69 -5.11
CA MET A 119 -8.02 13.34 -3.80
C MET A 119 -7.38 14.73 -3.84
N ALA A 120 -6.25 14.88 -4.56
CA ALA A 120 -5.64 16.18 -4.80
C ALA A 120 -6.56 17.12 -5.58
N GLN A 121 -7.17 16.64 -6.67
CA GLN A 121 -8.12 17.42 -7.47
C GLN A 121 -9.36 17.84 -6.67
N GLY A 122 -9.92 16.92 -5.88
CA GLY A 122 -11.04 17.18 -4.99
C GLY A 122 -10.70 18.25 -3.97
N LEU A 123 -9.55 18.13 -3.29
CA LEU A 123 -9.08 19.11 -2.31
C LEU A 123 -8.82 20.49 -2.94
N ILE A 124 -8.21 20.54 -4.13
CA ILE A 124 -8.05 21.81 -4.89
C ILE A 124 -9.41 22.49 -5.09
N GLY A 125 -10.43 21.72 -5.51
CA GLY A 125 -11.79 22.20 -5.69
C GLY A 125 -12.43 22.70 -4.39
N THR A 126 -12.20 22.01 -3.27
CA THR A 126 -12.72 22.40 -1.95
C THR A 126 -12.04 23.67 -1.41
N ILE A 127 -10.72 23.78 -1.52
CA ILE A 127 -9.99 24.94 -0.98
C ILE A 127 -10.26 26.19 -1.83
N GLY A 128 -10.33 26.05 -3.16
CA GLY A 128 -10.71 27.14 -4.07
C GLY A 128 -9.74 28.34 -4.08
N LYS A 129 -8.43 28.09 -3.86
CA LYS A 129 -7.39 29.15 -3.77
C LYS A 129 -6.38 29.15 -4.93
N GLY A 130 -6.79 28.65 -6.10
CA GLY A 130 -5.94 28.63 -7.30
C GLY A 130 -4.75 27.67 -7.23
N TYR A 131 -4.88 26.57 -6.46
CA TYR A 131 -3.90 25.50 -6.48
C TYR A 131 -3.92 24.77 -7.82
N ALA A 132 -2.74 24.31 -8.27
CA ALA A 132 -2.57 23.54 -9.50
C ALA A 132 -1.90 22.20 -9.20
N LEU A 133 -2.38 21.14 -9.85
CA LEU A 133 -1.76 19.82 -9.85
C LEU A 133 -0.88 19.67 -11.09
N ARG A 134 0.41 19.40 -10.90
CA ARG A 134 1.37 19.09 -11.98
C ARG A 134 1.69 17.60 -11.95
N THR A 135 1.60 16.95 -13.10
CA THR A 135 1.83 15.50 -13.26
C THR A 135 2.74 15.23 -14.46
N PRO A 136 4.05 15.56 -14.39
CA PRO A 136 5.03 15.11 -15.36
C PRO A 136 5.07 13.58 -15.51
N ALA A 137 5.81 13.09 -16.50
CA ALA A 137 6.18 11.68 -16.53
C ALA A 137 7.02 11.33 -15.28
N PRO A 138 6.95 10.10 -14.76
CA PRO A 138 7.66 9.73 -13.53
C PRO A 138 9.16 9.99 -13.57
N GLU A 139 9.80 9.81 -14.73
CA GLU A 139 11.21 10.10 -14.99
C GLU A 139 11.58 11.59 -14.90
N ASP A 140 10.61 12.47 -15.13
CA ASP A 140 10.80 13.93 -15.15
C ASP A 140 10.50 14.59 -13.79
N VAL A 141 10.02 13.81 -12.80
CA VAL A 141 9.59 14.32 -11.50
C VAL A 141 10.70 15.12 -10.81
N ALA A 142 11.91 14.56 -10.73
CA ALA A 142 13.03 15.20 -10.04
C ALA A 142 13.34 16.60 -10.64
N ALA A 143 13.27 16.74 -11.97
CA ALA A 143 13.49 18.00 -12.66
C ALA A 143 12.34 19.00 -12.50
N ALA A 144 11.13 18.51 -12.20
CA ALA A 144 9.93 19.32 -12.01
C ALA A 144 9.78 19.86 -10.57
N ILE A 145 10.66 19.47 -9.63
CA ILE A 145 10.68 20.02 -8.27
C ILE A 145 11.32 21.41 -8.31
N THR A 146 10.48 22.44 -8.21
CA THR A 146 10.87 23.85 -8.25
C THR A 146 10.40 24.61 -7.00
N GLU A 147 10.93 25.82 -6.77
CA GLU A 147 10.64 26.60 -5.54
C GLU A 147 9.18 27.01 -5.34
N ASP A 148 8.34 26.93 -6.39
CA ASP A 148 6.91 27.20 -6.32
C ASP A 148 6.07 25.98 -5.88
N VAL A 149 6.69 24.79 -5.79
CA VAL A 149 6.07 23.55 -5.33
C VAL A 149 5.84 23.61 -3.82
N ALA A 150 4.57 23.50 -3.42
CA ALA A 150 4.17 23.42 -2.02
C ALA A 150 4.39 22.01 -1.46
N VAL A 151 3.94 21.02 -2.23
CA VAL A 151 3.91 19.61 -1.82
C VAL A 151 4.33 18.74 -3.00
N VAL A 152 5.22 17.79 -2.74
CA VAL A 152 5.49 16.65 -3.62
C VAL A 152 4.74 15.45 -3.04
N MET A 153 3.83 14.85 -3.82
CA MET A 153 3.00 13.73 -3.40
C MET A 153 3.10 12.61 -4.44
N LEU A 154 3.75 11.51 -4.08
CA LEU A 154 4.08 10.43 -5.00
C LEU A 154 3.77 9.07 -4.40
N THR A 155 3.31 8.13 -5.22
CA THR A 155 3.42 6.72 -4.87
C THR A 155 4.87 6.27 -5.03
N HIS A 156 5.41 5.60 -4.01
CA HIS A 156 6.80 5.18 -4.03
C HIS A 156 7.06 4.09 -5.08
N VAL A 157 6.10 3.19 -5.29
CA VAL A 157 6.14 2.12 -6.28
C VAL A 157 4.92 2.22 -7.20
N ASP A 158 5.16 2.42 -8.50
CA ASP A 158 4.14 2.47 -9.54
C ASP A 158 3.32 1.18 -9.55
N TYR A 159 2.00 1.30 -9.43
CA TYR A 159 1.10 0.15 -9.33
C TYR A 159 1.05 -0.70 -10.60
N ARG A 160 1.37 -0.17 -11.78
CA ARG A 160 1.34 -0.89 -13.07
C ARG A 160 2.69 -1.49 -13.39
N SER A 161 3.73 -0.68 -13.47
CA SER A 161 5.06 -1.12 -13.91
C SER A 161 5.87 -1.70 -12.76
N GLY A 162 5.55 -1.36 -11.51
CA GLY A 162 6.39 -1.67 -10.36
C GLY A 162 7.62 -0.76 -10.27
N ARG A 163 7.80 0.23 -11.16
CA ARG A 163 8.92 1.18 -11.07
C ARG A 163 8.92 1.89 -9.73
N MET A 164 10.09 1.96 -9.12
CA MET A 164 10.29 2.58 -7.81
C MET A 164 10.97 3.94 -7.97
N HIS A 165 10.46 4.95 -7.25
CA HIS A 165 11.16 6.23 -7.08
C HIS A 165 12.30 6.08 -6.08
N ASP A 166 13.38 6.85 -6.25
CA ASP A 166 14.40 6.98 -5.21
C ASP A 166 13.85 7.88 -4.10
N MET A 167 13.34 7.25 -3.04
CA MET A 167 12.72 7.95 -1.91
C MET A 167 13.64 9.00 -1.29
N MET A 168 14.92 8.67 -1.11
CA MET A 168 15.89 9.56 -0.46
C MET A 168 16.19 10.76 -1.36
N ALA A 169 16.54 10.51 -2.62
CA ALA A 169 16.91 11.57 -3.55
C ALA A 169 15.75 12.53 -3.84
N ILE A 170 14.53 12.01 -4.00
CA ILE A 170 13.34 12.85 -4.24
C ILE A 170 12.99 13.66 -2.98
N THR A 171 13.08 13.06 -1.80
CA THR A 171 12.79 13.79 -0.55
C THR A 171 13.82 14.91 -0.32
N GLU A 172 15.10 14.65 -0.57
CA GLU A 172 16.16 15.66 -0.52
C GLU A 172 15.90 16.82 -1.50
N ALA A 173 15.55 16.49 -2.75
CA ALA A 173 15.21 17.50 -3.76
C ALA A 173 13.98 18.34 -3.37
N ALA A 174 12.93 17.70 -2.82
CA ALA A 174 11.74 18.37 -2.32
C ALA A 174 12.11 19.37 -1.19
N HIS A 175 12.90 18.93 -0.21
CA HIS A 175 13.37 19.79 0.88
C HIS A 175 14.25 20.93 0.39
N ALA A 176 15.16 20.68 -0.56
CA ALA A 176 16.03 21.72 -1.14
C ALA A 176 15.22 22.81 -1.85
N ALA A 177 14.12 22.45 -2.51
CA ALA A 177 13.17 23.41 -3.09
C ALA A 177 12.24 24.04 -2.03
N GLY A 178 12.25 23.54 -0.79
CA GLY A 178 11.38 23.96 0.31
C GLY A 178 9.97 23.38 0.24
N ALA A 179 9.71 22.34 -0.55
CA ALA A 179 8.43 21.63 -0.58
C ALA A 179 8.29 20.67 0.61
N VAL A 180 7.05 20.26 0.89
CA VAL A 180 6.72 19.16 1.82
C VAL A 180 6.63 17.85 1.05
N MET A 181 7.15 16.76 1.61
CA MET A 181 7.13 15.44 0.97
C MET A 181 6.04 14.53 1.56
N ILE A 182 5.25 13.90 0.68
CA ILE A 182 4.27 12.87 1.00
C ILE A 182 4.52 11.62 0.17
N TRP A 183 4.76 10.48 0.83
CA TRP A 183 4.87 9.18 0.16
C TRP A 183 3.62 8.32 0.35
N ASP A 184 3.03 7.85 -0.76
CA ASP A 184 2.12 6.70 -0.74
C ASP A 184 2.93 5.40 -0.81
N LEU A 185 2.76 4.57 0.21
CA LEU A 185 3.46 3.31 0.45
C LEU A 185 2.60 2.08 0.16
N ALA A 186 1.48 2.20 -0.55
CA ALA A 186 0.54 1.09 -0.77
C ALA A 186 1.20 -0.12 -1.45
N HIS A 187 2.21 0.10 -2.30
CA HIS A 187 3.01 -0.96 -2.94
C HIS A 187 4.42 -1.11 -2.34
N SER A 188 4.67 -0.54 -1.16
CA SER A 188 5.98 -0.52 -0.50
C SER A 188 5.96 -1.13 0.91
N ALA A 189 4.99 -0.76 1.74
CA ALA A 189 4.88 -1.27 3.10
C ALA A 189 4.64 -2.79 3.09
N GLY A 190 5.50 -3.55 3.76
CA GLY A 190 5.48 -5.02 3.72
C GLY A 190 6.05 -5.63 2.42
N ALA A 191 6.56 -4.82 1.50
CA ALA A 191 7.17 -5.29 0.25
C ALA A 191 8.65 -4.96 0.13
N LEU A 192 9.08 -3.86 0.76
CA LEU A 192 10.41 -3.29 0.69
C LEU A 192 10.98 -3.13 2.09
N ASP A 193 12.31 -3.12 2.18
CA ASP A 193 13.02 -2.63 3.36
C ASP A 193 13.02 -1.10 3.31
N LEU A 194 12.25 -0.48 4.20
CA LEU A 194 11.99 0.97 4.20
C LEU A 194 12.58 1.62 5.44
N ASP A 195 13.09 2.84 5.27
CA ASP A 195 13.50 3.72 6.35
C ASP A 195 12.80 5.07 6.22
N ILE A 196 11.53 5.13 6.63
CA ILE A 196 10.72 6.35 6.56
C ILE A 196 11.31 7.44 7.47
N ALA A 197 11.80 7.08 8.65
CA ALA A 197 12.46 8.04 9.54
C ALA A 197 13.69 8.66 8.87
N GLY A 198 14.57 7.82 8.28
CA GLY A 198 15.77 8.26 7.58
C GLY A 198 15.49 9.09 6.34
N SER A 199 14.38 8.83 5.62
CA SER A 199 13.95 9.64 4.48
C SER A 199 13.69 11.10 4.83
N GLY A 200 13.29 11.36 6.07
CA GLY A 200 12.90 12.68 6.53
C GLY A 200 11.59 13.20 5.93
N ALA A 201 10.82 12.40 5.19
CA ALA A 201 9.52 12.84 4.67
C ALA A 201 8.57 13.28 5.79
N GLU A 202 7.79 14.33 5.58
CA GLU A 202 6.83 14.81 6.59
C GLU A 202 5.68 13.83 6.80
N PHE A 203 5.19 13.21 5.72
CA PHE A 203 4.08 12.29 5.76
C PHE A 203 4.34 11.04 4.91
N ALA A 204 3.78 9.93 5.35
CA ALA A 204 3.61 8.75 4.54
C ALA A 204 2.22 8.15 4.78
N VAL A 205 1.64 7.55 3.77
CA VAL A 205 0.31 6.93 3.84
C VAL A 205 0.36 5.56 3.19
N GLY A 206 -0.52 4.64 3.57
CA GLY A 206 -0.56 3.35 2.91
C GLY A 206 -1.79 2.54 3.29
N CYS A 207 -2.04 1.49 2.52
CA CYS A 207 -3.06 0.51 2.86
C CYS A 207 -2.46 -0.68 3.58
N SER A 208 -3.30 -1.42 4.30
CA SER A 208 -2.89 -2.63 5.02
C SER A 208 -3.44 -3.92 4.40
N TYR A 209 -4.30 -3.82 3.39
CA TYR A 209 -4.94 -4.99 2.76
C TYR A 209 -4.10 -5.66 1.66
N LYS A 210 -2.99 -5.05 1.22
CA LYS A 210 -2.08 -5.60 0.19
C LYS A 210 -1.04 -6.49 0.86
N TYR A 211 0.24 -6.17 0.69
CA TYR A 211 1.36 -6.93 1.22
C TYR A 211 1.25 -7.21 2.72
N LEU A 212 0.69 -6.29 3.53
CA LEU A 212 0.51 -6.46 4.97
C LEU A 212 -0.59 -7.47 5.37
N ASN A 213 -1.35 -8.03 4.41
CA ASN A 213 -2.32 -9.11 4.61
C ASN A 213 -3.48 -8.81 5.58
N GLY A 214 -3.84 -7.53 5.75
CA GLY A 214 -4.86 -7.09 6.70
C GLY A 214 -6.30 -7.54 6.41
N GLY A 215 -6.54 -8.13 5.24
CA GLY A 215 -7.88 -8.55 4.78
C GLY A 215 -8.61 -7.50 3.94
N PRO A 216 -9.77 -7.85 3.35
CA PRO A 216 -10.43 -7.05 2.32
C PRO A 216 -10.88 -5.68 2.86
N GLY A 217 -10.31 -4.62 2.29
CA GLY A 217 -10.62 -3.24 2.68
C GLY A 217 -10.15 -2.88 4.10
N ALA A 218 -9.13 -3.56 4.62
CA ALA A 218 -8.55 -3.28 5.92
C ALA A 218 -8.10 -1.81 6.06
N PRO A 219 -8.16 -1.23 7.30
CA PRO A 219 -7.90 0.17 7.54
C PRO A 219 -6.53 0.63 7.04
N ALA A 220 -6.49 1.85 6.51
CA ALA A 220 -5.24 2.47 6.10
C ALA A 220 -4.44 2.97 7.31
N PHE A 221 -3.24 3.47 7.02
CA PHE A 221 -2.38 4.15 7.99
C PHE A 221 -1.87 5.48 7.45
N ILE A 222 -1.53 6.37 8.37
CA ILE A 222 -0.84 7.63 8.12
C ILE A 222 0.31 7.78 9.13
N TYR A 223 1.51 7.99 8.59
CA TYR A 223 2.68 8.44 9.30
C TYR A 223 2.75 9.96 9.27
N ALA A 224 3.14 10.57 10.39
CA ALA A 224 3.56 11.96 10.45
C ALA A 224 4.89 12.06 11.21
N ARG A 225 5.81 12.87 10.71
CA ARG A 225 7.13 13.03 11.31
C ARG A 225 6.99 13.55 12.76
N PRO A 226 7.67 12.95 13.76
CA PRO A 226 7.42 13.26 15.17
C PRO A 226 7.62 14.73 15.56
N ASP A 227 8.51 15.46 14.89
CA ASP A 227 8.82 16.87 15.16
C ASP A 227 7.71 17.83 14.67
N ILE A 228 6.88 17.42 13.71
CA ILE A 228 5.82 18.27 13.15
C ILE A 228 4.44 17.93 13.70
N VAL A 229 4.27 16.76 14.32
CA VAL A 229 2.95 16.19 14.61
C VAL A 229 2.07 17.12 15.43
N ASP A 230 2.65 17.78 16.43
CA ASP A 230 1.95 18.70 17.34
C ASP A 230 1.52 20.01 16.68
N GLY A 231 2.10 20.35 15.52
CA GLY A 231 1.78 21.54 14.73
C GLY A 231 0.77 21.29 13.60
N ILE A 232 0.37 20.05 13.34
CA ILE A 232 -0.56 19.73 12.25
C ILE A 232 -1.98 20.18 12.62
N ASP A 233 -2.63 20.95 11.73
CA ASP A 233 -4.05 21.26 11.81
C ASP A 233 -4.87 20.28 10.94
N PRO A 234 -5.59 19.30 11.53
CA PRO A 234 -6.24 18.23 10.77
C PRO A 234 -7.41 18.74 9.92
N ALA A 235 -7.45 18.37 8.63
CA ALA A 235 -8.56 18.67 7.73
C ALA A 235 -9.91 18.10 8.21
N LEU A 236 -9.84 16.90 8.80
CA LEU A 236 -10.98 16.12 9.27
C LEU A 236 -10.86 15.95 10.79
N SER A 237 -11.21 16.99 11.53
CA SER A 237 -11.13 17.08 12.99
C SER A 237 -12.28 16.33 13.67
N GLY A 238 -12.28 15.00 13.57
CA GLY A 238 -13.27 14.15 14.23
C GLY A 238 -12.99 13.94 15.72
N TRP A 239 -13.98 13.46 16.47
CA TRP A 239 -13.93 13.40 17.94
C TRP A 239 -12.77 12.56 18.49
N LEU A 240 -12.30 11.54 17.77
CA LEU A 240 -11.17 10.71 18.20
C LEU A 240 -9.80 11.28 17.86
N GLY A 241 -9.75 12.37 17.10
CA GLY A 241 -8.55 13.20 16.98
C GLY A 241 -8.44 14.25 18.09
N HIS A 242 -9.39 14.30 19.03
CA HIS A 242 -9.38 15.23 20.15
C HIS A 242 -8.38 14.79 21.23
N ASP A 243 -7.74 15.74 21.91
CA ASP A 243 -6.82 15.49 23.04
C ASP A 243 -7.51 14.80 24.24
N ALA A 244 -8.80 15.06 24.40
CA ALA A 244 -9.66 14.44 25.42
C ALA A 244 -11.02 14.06 24.81
N PRO A 245 -11.14 12.96 24.04
CA PRO A 245 -12.32 12.65 23.23
C PRO A 245 -13.59 12.46 24.06
N PHE A 246 -13.45 12.11 25.35
CA PHE A 246 -14.57 11.90 26.27
C PHE A 246 -14.91 13.12 27.12
N ALA A 247 -14.12 14.20 27.06
CA ALA A 247 -14.47 15.46 27.71
C ALA A 247 -15.67 16.15 27.03
N MET A 248 -15.91 15.83 25.73
CA MET A 248 -17.02 16.37 24.93
C MET A 248 -17.07 17.90 24.95
N GLU A 249 -15.90 18.52 24.93
CA GLU A 249 -15.74 19.97 24.86
C GLU A 249 -16.37 20.51 23.55
N LEU A 250 -16.96 21.71 23.61
CA LEU A 250 -17.54 22.35 22.42
C LEU A 250 -16.45 22.81 21.43
N GLY A 251 -15.27 23.14 21.94
CA GLY A 251 -14.11 23.51 21.13
C GLY A 251 -13.24 22.29 20.86
N TYR A 252 -12.82 22.12 19.61
CA TYR A 252 -11.88 21.05 19.25
C TYR A 252 -10.45 21.44 19.63
N ARG A 253 -9.80 20.59 20.43
CA ARG A 253 -8.35 20.61 20.67
C ARG A 253 -7.74 19.33 20.08
N PRO A 254 -6.85 19.42 19.08
CA PRO A 254 -6.22 18.23 18.52
C PRO A 254 -5.31 17.55 19.55
N ALA A 255 -5.26 16.21 19.53
CA ALA A 255 -4.36 15.44 20.39
C ALA A 255 -2.88 15.81 20.14
N MET A 256 -2.05 15.82 21.19
CA MET A 256 -0.60 16.08 21.09
C MET A 256 0.19 14.82 20.70
N SER A 257 -0.29 14.15 19.65
CA SER A 257 0.27 12.93 19.07
C SER A 257 -0.37 12.68 17.70
N THR A 258 0.05 11.62 17.01
CA THR A 258 -0.51 11.21 15.71
C THR A 258 -1.98 10.84 15.77
N GLU A 259 -2.52 10.60 16.97
CA GLU A 259 -3.95 10.40 17.20
C GLU A 259 -4.80 11.54 16.64
N ARG A 260 -4.28 12.77 16.53
CA ARG A 260 -5.00 13.90 15.89
C ARG A 260 -5.40 13.66 14.43
N LEU A 261 -4.78 12.67 13.78
CA LEU A 261 -5.09 12.24 12.42
C LEU A 261 -6.16 11.13 12.38
N ARG A 262 -6.71 10.73 13.52
CA ARG A 262 -7.95 9.94 13.60
C ARG A 262 -9.16 10.83 13.40
N VAL A 263 -10.19 10.27 12.77
CA VAL A 263 -11.45 10.97 12.51
C VAL A 263 -12.55 10.42 13.41
N GLY A 264 -13.10 9.27 13.04
CA GLY A 264 -14.25 8.67 13.69
C GLY A 264 -13.92 7.44 14.52
N THR A 265 -14.98 6.82 15.05
CA THR A 265 -14.92 5.54 15.77
C THR A 265 -14.23 4.49 14.89
N PRO A 266 -13.15 3.84 15.36
CA PRO A 266 -12.38 2.94 14.52
C PRO A 266 -13.17 1.66 14.18
N PRO A 267 -12.95 1.06 13.00
CA PRO A 267 -13.58 -0.19 12.61
C PRO A 267 -12.92 -1.38 13.33
N ILE A 268 -13.34 -1.62 14.57
CA ILE A 268 -12.69 -2.58 15.50
C ILE A 268 -12.54 -3.99 14.94
N LEU A 269 -13.55 -4.50 14.21
CA LEU A 269 -13.45 -5.84 13.62
C LEU A 269 -12.29 -5.91 12.62
N GLN A 270 -12.18 -4.93 11.73
CA GLN A 270 -11.12 -4.91 10.71
C GLN A 270 -9.75 -4.66 11.35
N LEU A 271 -9.64 -3.74 12.31
CA LEU A 271 -8.38 -3.51 13.03
C LEU A 271 -7.93 -4.72 13.85
N SER A 272 -8.87 -5.48 14.43
CA SER A 272 -8.54 -6.67 15.20
C SER A 272 -8.01 -7.78 14.29
N VAL A 273 -8.63 -7.97 13.12
CA VAL A 273 -8.13 -8.89 12.10
C VAL A 273 -6.76 -8.44 11.59
N LEU A 274 -6.56 -7.15 11.33
CA LEU A 274 -5.27 -6.61 10.94
C LEU A 274 -4.20 -6.81 12.03
N GLN A 275 -4.54 -6.62 13.31
CA GLN A 275 -3.64 -6.88 14.42
C GLN A 275 -3.14 -8.34 14.42
N GLU A 276 -4.04 -9.30 14.22
CA GLU A 276 -3.71 -10.72 14.11
C GLU A 276 -2.88 -11.01 12.85
N ALA A 277 -3.29 -10.46 11.70
CA ALA A 277 -2.58 -10.59 10.44
C ALA A 277 -1.13 -10.11 10.53
N LEU A 278 -0.88 -9.05 11.32
CA LEU A 278 0.46 -8.51 11.50
C LEU A 278 1.40 -9.45 12.29
N THR A 279 0.90 -10.51 12.92
CA THR A 279 1.74 -11.49 13.66
C THR A 279 2.61 -12.34 12.74
N VAL A 280 2.24 -12.55 11.48
CA VAL A 280 3.06 -13.30 10.52
C VAL A 280 4.40 -12.63 10.22
N TRP A 281 4.51 -11.34 10.53
CA TRP A 281 5.72 -10.53 10.39
C TRP A 281 6.68 -10.67 11.57
N ASP A 282 6.27 -11.35 12.65
CA ASP A 282 7.12 -11.51 13.83
C ASP A 282 8.41 -12.27 13.46
N GLY A 283 9.55 -11.64 13.73
CA GLY A 283 10.87 -12.16 13.39
C GLY A 283 11.17 -12.23 11.88
N VAL A 284 10.44 -11.48 11.05
CA VAL A 284 10.79 -11.27 9.63
C VAL A 284 11.81 -10.15 9.55
N ASP A 285 12.96 -10.43 8.94
CA ASP A 285 13.92 -9.41 8.53
C ASP A 285 13.51 -8.86 7.16
N MET A 286 13.32 -7.54 7.07
CA MET A 286 12.82 -6.89 5.85
C MET A 286 13.88 -6.87 4.73
N GLY A 287 15.16 -6.89 5.07
CA GLY A 287 16.26 -7.05 4.11
C GLY A 287 16.24 -8.44 3.46
N ASP A 288 16.05 -9.49 4.26
CA ASP A 288 15.90 -10.86 3.76
C ASP A 288 14.64 -11.02 2.89
N LEU A 289 13.51 -10.42 3.30
CA LEU A 289 12.28 -10.37 2.50
C LEU A 289 12.52 -9.69 1.15
N ARG A 290 13.17 -8.53 1.16
CA ARG A 290 13.48 -7.79 -0.06
C ARG A 290 14.40 -8.57 -0.99
N ALA A 291 15.44 -9.21 -0.46
CA ALA A 291 16.34 -10.05 -1.25
C ALA A 291 15.62 -11.27 -1.85
N ALA A 292 14.68 -11.89 -1.13
CA ALA A 292 13.83 -12.96 -1.66
C ALA A 292 12.92 -12.47 -2.79
N SER A 293 12.25 -11.32 -2.60
CA SER A 293 11.40 -10.67 -3.61
C SER A 293 12.14 -10.42 -4.92
N MET A 294 13.35 -9.84 -4.84
CA MET A 294 14.17 -9.55 -6.01
C MET A 294 14.52 -10.84 -6.77
N ARG A 295 14.95 -11.89 -6.06
CA ARG A 295 15.28 -13.20 -6.66
C ARG A 295 14.07 -13.84 -7.34
N LEU A 296 12.90 -13.85 -6.69
CA LEU A 296 11.67 -14.42 -7.26
C LEU A 296 11.23 -13.66 -8.51
N GLY A 297 11.30 -12.32 -8.49
CA GLY A 297 11.00 -11.48 -9.65
C GLY A 297 11.96 -11.71 -10.81
N ASP A 298 13.26 -11.79 -10.54
CA ASP A 298 14.28 -12.08 -11.57
C ASP A 298 14.09 -13.46 -12.20
N LEU A 299 13.80 -14.48 -11.37
CA LEU A 299 13.49 -15.82 -11.84
C LEU A 299 12.25 -15.81 -12.74
N PHE A 300 11.18 -15.12 -12.32
CA PHE A 300 9.97 -15.02 -13.14
C PHE A 300 10.22 -14.36 -14.48
N ILE A 301 11.00 -13.27 -14.51
CA ILE A 301 11.37 -12.60 -15.77
C ILE A 301 12.11 -13.58 -16.68
N ALA A 302 13.12 -14.28 -16.17
CA ALA A 302 13.92 -15.22 -16.96
C ALA A 302 13.06 -16.37 -17.51
N GLU A 303 12.18 -16.96 -16.70
CA GLU A 303 11.29 -18.05 -17.10
C GLU A 303 10.25 -17.60 -18.14
N VAL A 304 9.67 -16.40 -17.97
CA VAL A 304 8.68 -15.86 -18.92
C VAL A 304 9.35 -15.50 -20.24
N GLU A 305 10.50 -14.81 -20.25
CA GLU A 305 11.20 -14.43 -21.48
C GLU A 305 11.67 -15.65 -22.29
N ALA A 306 12.07 -16.73 -21.60
CA ALA A 306 12.48 -17.96 -22.25
C ALA A 306 11.30 -18.74 -22.89
N ARG A 307 10.09 -18.62 -22.34
CA ARG A 307 8.93 -19.43 -22.73
C ARG A 307 7.88 -18.68 -23.55
N CYS A 308 7.77 -17.38 -23.35
CA CYS A 308 6.66 -16.55 -23.83
C CYS A 308 7.18 -15.33 -24.62
N PRO A 309 7.80 -15.53 -25.80
CA PRO A 309 8.48 -14.45 -26.55
C PRO A 309 7.53 -13.36 -27.09
N THR A 310 6.22 -13.57 -27.00
CA THR A 310 5.19 -12.58 -27.39
C THR A 310 4.92 -11.54 -26.31
N LEU A 311 5.35 -11.79 -25.06
CA LEU A 311 5.18 -10.87 -23.95
C LEU A 311 6.34 -9.85 -23.92
N THR A 312 6.02 -8.59 -23.62
CA THR A 312 7.03 -7.54 -23.47
C THR A 312 7.17 -7.18 -21.99
N LEU A 313 8.38 -7.27 -21.43
CA LEU A 313 8.62 -6.86 -20.04
C LEU A 313 8.31 -5.35 -19.88
N ALA A 314 7.37 -5.03 -19.00
CA ALA A 314 6.97 -3.65 -18.69
C ALA A 314 7.59 -3.13 -17.40
N SER A 315 7.99 -4.02 -16.48
CA SER A 315 8.72 -3.64 -15.28
C SER A 315 10.19 -3.30 -15.57
N PRO A 316 10.83 -2.42 -14.78
CA PRO A 316 12.28 -2.26 -14.83
C PRO A 316 13.00 -3.60 -14.65
N ARG A 317 13.95 -3.91 -15.54
CA ARG A 317 14.73 -5.16 -15.47
C ARG A 317 15.62 -5.20 -14.23
N ASP A 318 16.18 -4.07 -13.84
CA ASP A 318 16.96 -3.94 -12.62
C ASP A 318 16.05 -4.09 -11.40
N ALA A 319 16.25 -5.17 -10.65
CA ALA A 319 15.45 -5.49 -9.47
C ALA A 319 15.52 -4.39 -8.39
N THR A 320 16.61 -3.61 -8.34
CA THR A 320 16.76 -2.49 -7.39
C THR A 320 15.89 -1.30 -7.74
N GLN A 321 15.40 -1.20 -8.98
CA GLN A 321 14.54 -0.11 -9.47
C GLN A 321 13.06 -0.49 -9.57
N ARG A 322 12.68 -1.69 -9.08
CA ARG A 322 11.29 -2.13 -9.03
C ARG A 322 10.88 -2.62 -7.64
N GLY A 323 9.59 -2.50 -7.35
CA GLY A 323 8.94 -3.06 -6.16
C GLY A 323 8.91 -4.59 -6.15
N SER A 324 7.98 -5.16 -5.38
CA SER A 324 7.81 -6.61 -5.26
C SER A 324 6.80 -7.18 -6.28
N GLN A 325 6.83 -6.68 -7.52
CA GLN A 325 5.96 -7.12 -8.61
C GLN A 325 6.71 -7.13 -9.94
N VAL A 326 6.22 -7.93 -10.89
CA VAL A 326 6.66 -7.95 -12.29
C VAL A 326 5.45 -7.88 -13.19
N SER A 327 5.56 -7.06 -14.24
CA SER A 327 4.50 -6.81 -15.21
C SER A 327 5.00 -7.07 -16.62
N PHE A 328 4.14 -7.71 -17.41
CA PHE A 328 4.34 -7.93 -18.85
C PHE A 328 3.19 -7.29 -19.63
N ALA A 329 3.52 -6.60 -20.71
CA ALA A 329 2.55 -6.05 -21.65
C ALA A 329 2.16 -7.11 -22.69
N PHE A 330 0.87 -7.21 -22.95
CA PHE A 330 0.27 -8.03 -23.99
C PHE A 330 -1.07 -7.43 -24.43
N GLU A 331 -1.26 -7.25 -25.74
CA GLU A 331 -2.50 -6.65 -26.29
C GLU A 331 -3.77 -7.39 -25.83
N ASN A 332 -3.69 -8.72 -25.69
CA ASN A 332 -4.79 -9.56 -25.20
C ASN A 332 -4.63 -9.92 -23.70
N GLY A 333 -3.90 -9.08 -22.95
CA GLY A 333 -3.49 -9.34 -21.56
C GLY A 333 -4.65 -9.62 -20.62
N TYR A 334 -5.80 -8.96 -20.81
CA TYR A 334 -7.00 -9.22 -20.01
C TYR A 334 -7.46 -10.68 -20.19
N ALA A 335 -7.67 -11.11 -21.43
CA ALA A 335 -8.16 -12.45 -21.72
C ALA A 335 -7.14 -13.52 -21.33
N ALA A 336 -5.85 -13.25 -21.53
CA ALA A 336 -4.77 -14.12 -21.08
C ALA A 336 -4.76 -14.27 -19.56
N MET A 337 -4.89 -13.18 -18.80
CA MET A 337 -4.97 -13.24 -17.34
C MET A 337 -6.18 -14.05 -16.85
N GLN A 338 -7.36 -13.89 -17.47
CA GLN A 338 -8.52 -14.71 -17.11
C GLN A 338 -8.28 -16.20 -17.37
N ALA A 339 -7.60 -16.54 -18.47
CA ALA A 339 -7.24 -17.93 -18.77
C ALA A 339 -6.19 -18.52 -17.80
N LEU A 340 -5.32 -17.67 -17.21
CA LEU A 340 -4.41 -18.05 -16.13
C LEU A 340 -5.15 -18.30 -14.82
N ILE A 341 -6.06 -17.38 -14.46
CA ILE A 341 -6.88 -17.48 -13.25
C ILE A 341 -7.68 -18.79 -13.26
N ASP A 342 -8.30 -19.15 -14.40
CA ASP A 342 -9.02 -20.41 -14.57
C ASP A 342 -8.14 -21.66 -14.43
N ARG A 343 -6.81 -21.53 -14.55
CA ARG A 343 -5.81 -22.59 -14.34
C ARG A 343 -5.08 -22.48 -13.00
N GLY A 344 -5.58 -21.63 -12.09
CA GLY A 344 -5.05 -21.50 -10.73
C GLY A 344 -3.89 -20.52 -10.59
N VAL A 345 -3.46 -19.80 -11.65
CA VAL A 345 -2.44 -18.75 -11.55
C VAL A 345 -3.13 -17.39 -11.50
N ILE A 346 -3.12 -16.76 -10.32
CA ILE A 346 -3.88 -15.53 -10.08
C ILE A 346 -2.92 -14.35 -10.04
N GLY A 347 -2.98 -13.49 -11.05
CA GLY A 347 -2.46 -12.12 -11.04
C GLY A 347 -3.60 -11.14 -11.30
N ASP A 348 -3.29 -9.93 -11.80
CA ASP A 348 -4.33 -8.98 -12.23
C ASP A 348 -4.01 -8.27 -13.55
N PHE A 349 -5.04 -7.68 -14.16
CA PHE A 349 -4.91 -6.92 -15.39
C PHE A 349 -5.02 -5.41 -15.13
N ARG A 350 -4.05 -4.65 -15.64
CA ARG A 350 -4.07 -3.19 -15.63
C ARG A 350 -4.16 -2.66 -17.05
N ALA A 351 -5.21 -1.88 -17.31
CA ALA A 351 -5.39 -1.25 -18.60
C ALA A 351 -4.17 -0.35 -18.97
N PRO A 352 -3.81 -0.29 -20.27
CA PRO A 352 -4.52 -0.89 -21.40
C PRO A 352 -4.16 -2.35 -21.71
N ASP A 353 -3.01 -2.85 -21.29
CA ASP A 353 -2.41 -4.09 -21.80
C ASP A 353 -1.47 -4.80 -20.81
N ILE A 354 -1.48 -4.44 -19.52
CA ILE A 354 -0.53 -4.96 -18.53
C ILE A 354 -1.11 -6.16 -17.79
N MET A 355 -0.39 -7.28 -17.83
CA MET A 355 -0.54 -8.43 -16.94
C MET A 355 0.45 -8.28 -15.78
N ARG A 356 -0.05 -8.19 -14.55
CA ARG A 356 0.74 -7.90 -13.36
C ARG A 356 0.74 -9.08 -12.39
N PHE A 357 1.92 -9.35 -11.82
CA PHE A 357 2.15 -10.45 -10.90
C PHE A 357 2.90 -9.91 -9.66
N GLY A 358 2.27 -9.95 -8.50
CA GLY A 358 2.85 -9.60 -7.21
C GLY A 358 3.57 -10.78 -6.56
N PHE A 359 4.79 -10.53 -6.08
CA PHE A 359 5.60 -11.52 -5.36
C PHE A 359 5.56 -11.20 -3.88
N THR A 360 5.14 -12.16 -3.09
CA THR A 360 5.00 -12.05 -1.63
C THR A 360 5.84 -13.15 -0.99
N PRO A 361 7.13 -12.88 -0.68
CA PRO A 361 8.07 -13.94 -0.31
C PRO A 361 7.74 -14.66 1.00
N LEU A 362 6.78 -14.17 1.79
CA LEU A 362 6.29 -14.91 2.94
C LEU A 362 5.60 -16.23 2.55
N TYR A 363 5.01 -16.32 1.35
CA TYR A 363 4.24 -17.49 0.94
C TYR A 363 4.37 -17.84 -0.55
N ILE A 364 5.29 -17.21 -1.27
CA ILE A 364 5.64 -17.56 -2.66
C ILE A 364 7.10 -18.02 -2.69
N ASP A 365 7.34 -19.18 -3.31
CA ASP A 365 8.68 -19.73 -3.51
C ASP A 365 9.02 -19.94 -5.00
N GLU A 366 10.24 -20.40 -5.27
CA GLU A 366 10.74 -20.61 -6.64
C GLU A 366 9.94 -21.67 -7.41
N GLY A 367 9.37 -22.66 -6.69
CA GLY A 367 8.52 -23.69 -7.29
C GLY A 367 7.23 -23.09 -7.85
N ASP A 368 6.59 -22.20 -7.08
CA ASP A 368 5.40 -21.47 -7.52
C ASP A 368 5.70 -20.62 -8.77
N VAL A 369 6.83 -19.91 -8.77
CA VAL A 369 7.27 -19.04 -9.89
C VAL A 369 7.46 -19.84 -11.18
N ILE A 370 8.18 -20.96 -11.11
CA ILE A 370 8.44 -21.83 -12.27
C ILE A 370 7.13 -22.46 -12.76
N ALA A 371 6.25 -22.89 -11.86
CA ALA A 371 4.96 -23.47 -12.21
C ALA A 371 4.05 -22.43 -12.91
N ALA A 372 3.99 -21.21 -12.39
CA ALA A 372 3.23 -20.11 -12.99
C ALA A 372 3.71 -19.80 -14.42
N ALA A 373 5.02 -19.70 -14.63
CA ALA A 373 5.58 -19.44 -15.97
C ALA A 373 5.30 -20.57 -16.97
N LYS A 374 5.27 -21.84 -16.51
CA LYS A 374 4.87 -22.99 -17.36
C LYS A 374 3.40 -22.93 -17.76
N ILE A 375 2.51 -22.62 -16.82
CA ILE A 375 1.07 -22.46 -17.09
C ILE A 375 0.84 -21.27 -18.03
N MET A 376 1.61 -20.20 -17.86
CA MET A 376 1.57 -19.04 -18.76
C MET A 376 1.95 -19.40 -20.20
N ALA A 377 3.03 -20.17 -20.37
CA ALA A 377 3.42 -20.67 -21.67
C ALA A 377 2.30 -21.52 -22.32
N ASP A 378 1.69 -22.45 -21.58
CA ASP A 378 0.56 -23.26 -22.06
C ASP A 378 -0.62 -22.40 -22.53
N VAL A 379 -1.02 -21.39 -21.76
CA VAL A 379 -2.11 -20.47 -22.11
C VAL A 379 -1.83 -19.71 -23.40
N LEU A 380 -0.59 -19.27 -23.61
CA LEU A 380 -0.19 -18.51 -24.79
C LEU A 380 -0.02 -19.40 -26.02
N ASP A 381 0.65 -20.55 -25.87
CA ASP A 381 0.92 -21.50 -26.96
C ASP A 381 -0.35 -22.14 -27.52
N THR A 382 -1.30 -22.48 -26.64
CA THR A 382 -2.60 -23.04 -27.03
C THR A 382 -3.62 -21.98 -27.45
N GLU A 383 -3.26 -20.69 -27.29
CA GLU A 383 -4.14 -19.55 -27.47
C GLU A 383 -5.46 -19.68 -26.67
N ALA A 384 -5.43 -20.34 -25.51
CA ALA A 384 -6.61 -20.60 -24.69
C ALA A 384 -7.38 -19.33 -24.32
N TRP A 385 -6.70 -18.19 -24.28
CA TRP A 385 -7.26 -16.87 -24.04
C TRP A 385 -8.26 -16.43 -25.13
N LYS A 386 -8.26 -17.03 -26.33
CA LYS A 386 -9.24 -16.75 -27.40
C LYS A 386 -10.63 -17.31 -27.12
N ASP A 387 -10.81 -18.16 -26.09
CA ASP A 387 -12.15 -18.63 -25.70
C ASP A 387 -13.07 -17.41 -25.44
N PRO A 388 -14.27 -17.36 -26.07
CA PRO A 388 -15.21 -16.25 -25.89
C PRO A 388 -15.52 -15.89 -24.44
N LYS A 389 -15.43 -16.85 -23.50
CA LYS A 389 -15.67 -16.57 -22.08
C LYS A 389 -14.68 -15.56 -21.47
N TYR A 390 -13.44 -15.51 -21.99
CA TYR A 390 -12.40 -14.60 -21.50
C TYR A 390 -12.39 -13.23 -22.17
N GLN A 391 -13.20 -13.04 -23.22
CA GLN A 391 -13.25 -11.81 -24.00
C GLN A 391 -14.18 -10.75 -23.37
N THR A 392 -14.99 -11.14 -22.38
CA THR A 392 -15.91 -10.24 -21.68
C THR A 392 -15.28 -9.71 -20.40
N ARG A 393 -15.20 -8.39 -20.26
CA ARG A 393 -14.63 -7.75 -19.07
C ARG A 393 -15.53 -7.87 -17.84
N SER A 394 -14.98 -8.43 -16.76
CA SER A 394 -15.55 -8.41 -15.42
C SER A 394 -15.56 -6.99 -14.84
N ARG A 395 -16.36 -6.76 -13.79
CA ARG A 395 -16.45 -5.44 -13.12
C ARG A 395 -15.14 -5.02 -12.45
N VAL A 396 -14.42 -6.01 -11.91
CA VAL A 396 -13.07 -5.87 -11.35
C VAL A 396 -12.18 -6.72 -12.24
N THR A 397 -11.06 -6.16 -12.69
CA THR A 397 -10.17 -6.73 -13.71
C THR A 397 -8.77 -6.93 -13.20
#